data_AF-A0A965JMA2-F1
#
_entry.id   AF-A0A965JMA2-F1
#
_cell.length_a   1.000
_cell.length_b   1.000
_cell.length_c   1.000
_cell.angle_alpha   90.00
_cell.angle_beta   90.00
_cell.angle_gamma   90.00
#
_symmetry.space_group_name_H-M   'P 1'
#
loop_
_entity.id
_entity.type
_entity.pdbx_description
1 polymer ?
#
loop_
_entity_poly.entity_id
_entity_poly.type
_entity_poly.pdbx_seq_one_letter_code
_entity_poly.pdbx_strand_id
1 'polypeptide(L)' 'MASLHELSAAELSAAYRAGSASPVDAVADVIAHIERWEPHLCAMYAFDPQAARQAA' A
#
# COMPACT_ATOMS: atom_id res chain seq x y z
N MET A 1 5.45 -13.46 6.99
CA MET A 1 4.66 -12.38 7.61
C MET A 1 3.76 -11.86 6.51
N ALA A 2 2.45 -11.79 6.73
CA ALA A 2 1.53 -11.24 5.73
C ALA A 2 2.00 -9.82 5.37
N SER A 3 2.08 -9.52 4.09
CA SER A 3 2.41 -8.18 3.63
C SER A 3 1.28 -7.21 3.97
N LEU A 4 1.59 -5.94 4.19
CA LEU A 4 0.59 -4.95 4.61
C LEU A 4 -0.50 -4.76 3.55
N HIS A 5 -0.16 -4.91 2.27
CA HIS A 5 -1.13 -4.88 1.17
C HIS A 5 -2.10 -6.08 1.12
N GLU A 6 -1.90 -7.13 1.92
CA GLU A 6 -2.81 -8.27 2.02
C GLU A 6 -3.90 -8.07 3.08
N LEU A 7 -3.74 -7.08 3.95
CA LEU A 7 -4.70 -6.76 5.01
C LEU A 7 -5.92 -6.04 4.44
N SER A 8 -7.09 -6.36 4.97
CA SER A 8 -8.32 -5.61 4.66
C SER A 8 -8.25 -4.18 5.21
N ALA A 9 -9.10 -3.30 4.67
CA ALA A 9 -9.20 -1.92 5.16
C ALA A 9 -9.52 -1.83 6.66
N ALA A 10 -10.31 -2.77 7.19
CA ALA A 10 -10.64 -2.84 8.61
C ALA A 10 -9.43 -3.24 9.46
N GLU A 11 -8.64 -4.20 8.99
CA GLU A 11 -7.41 -4.66 9.67
C GLU A 11 -6.33 -3.58 9.66
N LEU A 12 -6.12 -2.89 8.53
CA LEU A 12 -5.21 -1.74 8.48
C LEU A 12 -5.65 -0.62 9.41
N SER A 13 -6.95 -0.29 9.43
CA SER A 13 -7.49 0.73 10.35
C SER A 13 -7.28 0.37 11.82
N ALA A 14 -7.41 -0.91 12.17
CA ALA A 14 -7.13 -1.40 13.52
C ALA A 14 -5.63 -1.34 13.85
N ALA A 15 -4.77 -1.74 12.91
CA ALA A 15 -3.32 -1.73 13.06
C ALA A 15 -2.75 -0.31 13.23
N TYR A 16 -3.25 0.66 12.47
CA TYR A 16 -2.87 2.07 12.62
C TYR A 16 -3.26 2.61 13.99
N ARG A 17 -4.49 2.31 14.45
CA ARG A 17 -4.94 2.71 15.78
C ARG A 17 -4.11 2.07 16.90
N ALA A 18 -3.68 0.82 16.70
CA ALA A 18 -2.84 0.08 17.63
C ALA A 18 -1.36 0.49 17.58
N GLY A 19 -0.94 1.27 16.57
CA GLY A 19 0.47 1.60 16.33
C GLY A 19 1.33 0.42 15.89
N SER A 20 0.71 -0.68 15.44
CA SER A 20 1.40 -1.88 14.98
C SER A 20 1.77 -1.84 13.49
N ALA A 21 1.27 -0.85 12.76
CA ALA A 21 1.65 -0.54 11.38
C ALA A 21 1.60 0.98 11.15
N SER A 22 2.39 1.47 10.21
CA SER A 22 2.36 2.87 9.75
C SER A 22 1.62 2.97 8.41
N PRO A 23 0.77 3.99 8.20
CA PRO A 23 0.19 4.28 6.89
C PRO A 23 1.26 4.46 5.79
N VAL A 24 2.39 5.05 6.15
CA VAL A 24 3.53 5.25 5.23
C VAL A 24 4.12 3.91 4.79
N ASP A 25 4.26 2.96 5.73
CA ASP A 25 4.80 1.63 5.43
C ASP A 25 3.81 0.83 4.56
N ALA A 26 2.51 0.94 4.83
CA ALA A 26 1.49 0.29 4.03
C ALA A 26 1.43 0.83 2.59
N VAL A 27 1.54 2.16 2.43
CA VAL A 27 1.62 2.79 1.10
C VAL A 27 2.89 2.40 0.36
N ALA A 28 4.03 2.33 1.06
CA ALA A 28 5.28 1.87 0.44
C ALA A 28 5.19 0.41 -0.03
N ASP A 29 4.61 -0.47 0.78
CA ASP A 29 4.45 -1.90 0.50
C ASP A 29 3.53 -2.14 -0.71
N VAL A 30 2.40 -1.44 -0.80
CA VAL A 30 1.49 -1.56 -1.96
C VAL A 30 2.11 -0.99 -3.25
N ILE A 31 2.82 0.14 -3.17
CA ILE A 31 3.52 0.71 -4.35
C ILE A 31 4.56 -0.28 -4.89
N ALA A 32 5.36 -0.89 -4.01
CA ALA A 32 6.35 -1.88 -4.43
C ALA A 32 5.70 -3.12 -5.06
N HIS A 33 4.53 -3.55 -4.56
CA HIS A 33 3.75 -4.61 -5.17
C HIS A 33 3.27 -4.22 -6.57
N ILE A 34 2.70 -3.02 -6.72
CA ILE A 34 2.23 -2.49 -8.00
C ILE A 34 3.36 -2.44 -9.02
N GLU A 35 4.50 -1.85 -8.67
CA GLU A 35 5.67 -1.71 -9.56
C GLU A 35 6.18 -3.07 -10.06
N ARG A 36 6.09 -4.12 -9.23
CA ARG A 36 6.48 -5.49 -9.62
C ARG A 36 5.54 -6.12 -10.64
N TRP A 37 4.24 -5.88 -10.52
CA TRP A 37 3.22 -6.56 -11.33
C TRP A 37 2.79 -5.77 -12.55
N GLU A 38 2.96 -4.46 -12.53
CA GLU A 38 2.48 -3.61 -13.60
C GLU A 38 3.03 -3.91 -15.01
N PRO A 39 4.29 -4.35 -15.17
CA PRO A 39 4.78 -4.79 -16.48
C PRO A 39 4.03 -6.01 -17.06
N HIS A 40 3.32 -6.76 -16.22
CA HIS A 40 2.62 -7.99 -16.59
C HIS A 40 1.11 -7.77 -16.72
N LEU A 41 0.54 -6.96 -15.83
CA LEU A 41 -0.91 -6.76 -15.73
C LEU A 41 -1.39 -5.55 -16.54
N CYS A 42 -0.54 -4.53 -16.73
CA CYS A 42 -0.89 -3.26 -17.38
C CYS A 42 -2.24 -2.72 -16.86
N ALA A 43 -2.43 -2.72 -15.54
CA ALA A 43 -3.71 -2.46 -14.91
C ALA A 43 -3.85 -1.00 -14.43
N MET A 44 -2.74 -0.30 -14.23
CA MET A 44 -2.74 1.09 -13.78
C MET A 44 -2.90 2.08 -14.93
N TYR A 45 -3.63 3.14 -14.65
CA TYR A 45 -3.72 4.31 -15.50
C TYR A 45 -3.46 5.55 -14.64
N ALA A 46 -2.60 6.45 -15.14
CA ALA A 46 -2.16 7.65 -14.41
C ALA A 46 -1.61 7.34 -13.00
N PHE A 47 -0.70 6.37 -12.90
CA PHE A 47 -0.07 5.98 -11.62
C PHE A 47 0.78 7.12 -11.04
N ASP A 48 0.38 7.64 -9.87
CA ASP A 48 1.10 8.68 -9.12
C ASP A 48 1.48 8.19 -7.70
N PRO A 49 2.60 7.47 -7.56
CA PRO A 49 3.06 6.98 -6.26
C PRO A 49 3.51 8.10 -5.32
N GLN A 50 3.81 9.30 -5.83
CA GLN A 50 4.30 10.40 -5.00
C GLN A 50 3.14 11.08 -4.26
N ALA A 51 2.02 11.34 -4.94
CA ALA A 51 0.81 11.84 -4.30
C ALA A 51 0.31 10.88 -3.22
N ALA A 52 0.35 9.57 -3.48
CA ALA A 52 -0.02 8.55 -2.50
C ALA A 52 0.86 8.59 -1.23
N ARG A 53 2.18 8.76 -1.37
CA ARG A 53 3.10 8.89 -0.23
C ARG A 53 2.88 10.18 0.57
N GLN A 54 2.47 11.27 -0.07
CA GLN A 54 2.21 12.53 0.64
C GLN A 54 0.92 12.50 1.46
N ALA A 55 -0.06 11.67 1.07
CA ALA A 55 -1.33 11.54 1.76
C ALA A 55 -1.31 10.50 2.91
N ALA A 56 -0.21 9.75 3.06
CA ALA A 56 -0.02 8.72 4.06
C ALA A 56 0.34 9.31 5.44
#